data_AF-A0A948KNU0-F1
#
_entry.id   AF-A0A948KNU0-F1
#
_cell.length_a   1.000
_cell.length_b   1.000
_cell.length_c   1.000
_cell.angle_alpha   90.00
_cell.angle_beta   90.00
_cell.angle_gamma   90.00
#
_symmetry.space_group_name_H-M   'P 1'
#
loop_
_entity.id
_entity.type
_entity.pdbx_description
1 polymer ?
#
loop_
_entity_poly.entity_id
_entity_poly.type
_entity_poly.pdbx_seq_one_letter_code
_entity_poly.pdbx_strand_id
1 'polypeptide(L)'
;MSIFEIIIIAVGLSLDSFALAITSGMVHRANLFRHTLKLSSFFAIFQMTMPLIGWIAGIQLKPFIEGIDHWIAFVLLFAIGIKMIIDTFQKQPKDNCVSECSIRMLCGMAVATSIDALVIGISFAFIQINILFSVITIGVMTFLFASIGVFLGRKIGVLFGKIAT
;
A
#
# COMPACT_ATOMS: atom_id res chain seq x y z
N MET A 1 -0.99 21.21 8.44
CA MET A 1 0.09 20.27 8.10
C MET A 1 1.07 20.95 7.16
N SER A 2 2.37 20.82 7.45
CA SER A 2 3.43 21.25 6.55
C SER A 2 3.55 20.28 5.38
N ILE A 3 4.02 20.77 4.23
CA ILE A 3 4.34 19.94 3.04
C ILE A 3 5.32 18.82 3.41
N PHE A 4 6.21 19.07 4.37
CA PHE A 4 7.18 18.10 4.86
C PHE A 4 6.52 16.87 5.53
N GLU A 5 5.45 17.08 6.30
CA GLU A 5 4.72 16.00 6.99
C GLU A 5 3.98 15.12 5.99
N ILE A 6 3.39 15.72 4.95
CA ILE A 6 2.70 15.01 3.87
C ILE A 6 3.69 14.12 3.12
N ILE A 7 4.91 14.61 2.87
CA ILE A 7 5.97 13.84 2.21
C ILE A 7 6.39 12.66 3.09
N ILE A 8 6.60 12.86 4.40
CA ILE A 8 6.97 11.79 5.32
C ILE A 8 5.89 10.71 5.36
N ILE A 9 4.62 11.10 5.46
CA ILE A 9 3.48 10.17 5.46
C ILE A 9 3.40 9.41 4.13
N ALA A 10 3.57 10.11 3.01
CA ALA A 10 3.56 9.50 1.68
C ALA A 10 4.69 8.47 1.50
N VAL A 11 5.90 8.79 1.98
CA VAL A 11 7.02 7.85 1.98
C VAL A 11 6.70 6.65 2.87
N GLY A 12 6.25 6.87 4.10
CA GLY A 12 5.89 5.79 5.03
C GLY A 12 4.87 4.82 4.45
N LEU A 13 3.79 5.35 3.88
CA LEU A 13 2.73 4.58 3.20
C LEU A 13 3.23 3.80 1.98
N SER A 14 4.25 4.33 1.29
CA SER A 14 4.78 3.68 0.10
C SER A 14 5.69 2.47 0.41
N LEU A 15 6.14 2.31 1.65
CA LEU A 15 7.09 1.26 2.06
C LEU A 15 6.51 -0.16 1.92
N ASP A 16 5.23 -0.37 2.24
CA ASP A 16 4.60 -1.69 2.10
C ASP A 16 4.51 -2.11 0.62
N SER A 17 4.13 -1.16 -0.24
CA SER A 17 4.10 -1.36 -1.69
C SER A 17 5.52 -1.56 -2.26
N PHE A 18 6.52 -0.87 -1.70
CA PHE A 18 7.93 -1.03 -2.07
C PHE A 18 8.46 -2.44 -1.75
N ALA A 19 8.16 -2.96 -0.56
CA ALA A 19 8.58 -4.30 -0.15
C ALA A 19 7.95 -5.39 -1.05
N LEU A 20 6.65 -5.27 -1.36
CA LEU A 20 5.98 -6.15 -2.31
C LEU A 20 6.52 -6.01 -3.74
N ALA A 21 6.91 -4.82 -4.16
CA ALA A 21 7.53 -4.59 -5.46
C ALA A 21 8.91 -5.24 -5.57
N ILE A 22 9.74 -5.17 -4.52
CA ILE A 22 11.05 -5.84 -4.46
C ILE A 22 10.87 -7.35 -4.58
N THR A 23 10.01 -7.93 -3.75
CA THR A 23 9.77 -9.39 -3.75
C THR A 23 9.22 -9.85 -5.10
N SER A 24 8.29 -9.11 -5.70
CA SER A 24 7.78 -9.38 -7.04
C SER A 24 8.89 -9.29 -8.11
N GLY A 25 9.76 -8.28 -8.03
CA GLY A 25 10.88 -8.08 -8.93
C GLY A 25 11.99 -9.15 -8.83
N MET A 26 12.14 -9.79 -7.67
CA MET A 26 13.09 -10.90 -7.50
C MET A 26 12.64 -12.16 -8.24
N VAL A 27 11.33 -12.40 -8.33
CA VAL A 27 10.78 -13.63 -8.93
C VAL A 27 10.54 -13.48 -10.44
N HIS A 28 10.15 -12.29 -10.92
CA HIS A 28 9.87 -12.04 -12.33
C HIS A 28 11.13 -11.67 -13.14
N ARG A 29 11.55 -12.53 -14.09
CA ARG A 29 12.69 -12.27 -14.98
C ARG A 29 12.32 -11.75 -16.39
N ALA A 30 11.10 -11.97 -16.85
CA ALA A 30 10.65 -11.61 -18.21
C ALA A 30 9.68 -10.41 -18.23
N ASN A 31 9.74 -9.59 -19.29
CA ASN A 31 8.86 -8.42 -19.50
C ASN A 31 8.79 -7.41 -18.35
N LEU A 32 9.94 -7.11 -17.74
CA LEU A 32 10.04 -6.25 -16.55
C LEU A 32 9.34 -4.90 -16.71
N PHE A 33 9.40 -4.26 -17.88
CA PHE A 33 8.78 -2.94 -18.09
C PHE A 33 7.25 -3.00 -18.02
N ARG A 34 6.63 -3.99 -18.68
CA ARG A 34 5.16 -4.19 -18.62
C ARG A 34 4.71 -4.61 -17.23
N HIS A 35 5.50 -5.45 -16.55
CA HIS A 35 5.21 -5.89 -15.19
C HIS A 35 5.31 -4.74 -14.19
N THR A 36 6.39 -3.98 -14.25
CA THR A 36 6.61 -2.79 -13.40
C THR A 36 5.46 -1.82 -13.58
N LEU A 37 5.13 -1.46 -14.83
CA LEU A 37 4.06 -0.50 -15.12
C LEU A 37 2.70 -0.98 -14.61
N LYS A 38 2.36 -2.27 -14.80
CA LYS A 38 1.12 -2.84 -14.24
C LYS A 38 1.14 -2.77 -12.72
N LEU A 39 2.17 -3.31 -12.07
CA LEU A 39 2.25 -3.41 -10.63
C LEU A 39 2.24 -2.03 -9.95
N SER A 40 3.09 -1.10 -10.40
CA SER A 40 3.16 0.23 -9.82
C SER A 40 1.89 1.05 -10.06
N SER A 41 1.24 0.90 -11.23
CA SER A 41 -0.04 1.58 -11.49
C SER A 41 -1.15 1.06 -10.59
N PHE A 42 -1.26 -0.25 -10.40
CA PHE A 42 -2.27 -0.83 -9.50
C PHE A 42 -2.05 -0.36 -8.06
N PHE A 43 -0.82 -0.46 -7.53
CA PHE A 43 -0.53 0.03 -6.18
C PHE A 43 -0.82 1.52 -6.04
N ALA A 44 -0.41 2.36 -6.99
CA ALA A 44 -0.67 3.79 -6.94
C ALA A 44 -2.17 4.14 -6.96
N ILE A 45 -2.97 3.48 -7.80
CA ILE A 45 -4.42 3.71 -7.89
C ILE A 45 -5.10 3.31 -6.58
N PHE A 46 -4.78 2.14 -6.03
CA PHE A 46 -5.36 1.69 -4.76
C PHE A 46 -4.93 2.58 -3.58
N GLN A 47 -3.64 2.95 -3.51
CA GLN A 47 -3.13 3.84 -2.45
C GLN A 47 -3.68 5.26 -2.57
N MET A 48 -4.07 5.71 -3.76
CA MET A 48 -4.73 7.00 -3.97
C MET A 48 -6.22 6.94 -3.59
N THR A 49 -6.89 5.85 -3.94
CA THR A 49 -8.34 5.69 -3.75
C THR A 49 -8.69 5.43 -2.28
N MET A 50 -7.87 4.68 -1.55
CA MET A 50 -8.17 4.31 -0.17
C MET A 50 -8.18 5.48 0.83
N PRO A 51 -7.23 6.44 0.82
CA PRO A 51 -7.30 7.61 1.68
C PRO A 51 -8.51 8.51 1.38
N LEU A 52 -8.96 8.57 0.11
CA LEU A 52 -10.19 9.29 -0.26
C LEU A 52 -11.42 8.62 0.37
N ILE A 53 -11.52 7.30 0.27
CA ILE A 53 -12.61 6.52 0.90
C ILE A 53 -12.57 6.72 2.42
N GLY A 54 -11.38 6.61 3.03
CA GLY A 54 -11.18 6.81 4.46
C GLY A 54 -11.59 8.21 4.91
N TRP A 55 -11.28 9.23 4.14
CA TRP A 55 -11.67 10.61 4.44
C TRP A 55 -13.17 10.85 4.36
N ILE A 56 -13.83 10.32 3.31
CA ILE A 56 -15.29 10.41 3.19
C ILE A 56 -15.96 9.71 4.38
N ALA A 57 -15.48 8.51 4.76
CA ALA A 57 -15.96 7.81 5.93
C ALA A 57 -15.71 8.62 7.22
N GLY A 58 -14.53 9.22 7.38
CA GLY A 58 -14.17 10.06 8.51
C GLY A 58 -15.03 11.33 8.65
N ILE A 59 -15.43 11.97 7.55
CA ILE A 59 -16.35 13.11 7.57
C ILE A 59 -17.74 12.68 8.03
N GLN A 60 -18.24 11.53 7.55
CA GLN A 60 -19.55 11.00 7.95
C GLN A 60 -19.59 10.60 9.43
N LEU A 61 -18.44 10.19 9.98
CA LEU A 61 -18.27 9.88 11.39
C LEU A 61 -18.13 11.14 12.26
N LYS A 62 -17.73 12.28 11.70
CA LYS A 62 -17.50 13.55 12.42
C LYS A 62 -18.68 14.02 13.30
N PRO A 63 -19.96 13.97 12.87
CA PRO A 63 -21.10 14.30 13.73
C PRO A 63 -21.46 13.22 14.77
N PHE A 64 -20.93 11.99 14.64
CA PHE A 64 -21.15 10.89 15.61
C PHE A 64 -20.06 10.84 16.71
N ILE A 65 -19.00 11.64 16.60
CA ILE A 65 -17.75 11.51 17.37
C ILE A 65 -17.61 12.50 18.54
N GLU A 66 -18.46 13.52 18.67
CA GLU A 66 -18.40 14.51 19.77
C GLU A 66 -18.51 13.92 21.21
N GLY A 67 -18.64 12.59 21.38
CA GLY A 67 -18.57 11.91 22.68
C GLY A 67 -17.70 10.65 22.77
N ILE A 68 -17.02 10.19 21.70
CA ILE A 68 -16.33 8.86 21.69
C ILE A 68 -14.91 8.95 21.09
N ASP A 69 -14.17 10.01 21.43
CA ASP A 69 -12.84 10.30 20.86
C ASP A 69 -11.77 9.21 21.07
N HIS A 70 -11.85 8.39 22.13
CA HIS A 70 -10.80 7.38 22.41
C HIS A 70 -11.12 5.96 21.90
N TRP A 71 -12.38 5.56 21.89
CA TRP A 71 -12.73 4.16 21.59
C TRP A 71 -12.64 3.83 20.09
N ILE A 72 -12.85 4.82 19.24
CA ILE A 72 -12.78 4.66 17.78
C ILE A 72 -11.36 4.40 17.31
N ALA A 73 -10.37 5.12 17.84
CA ALA A 73 -8.96 4.83 17.56
C ALA A 73 -8.58 3.41 17.99
N PHE A 74 -9.11 2.95 19.14
CA PHE A 74 -8.89 1.60 19.64
C PHE A 74 -9.51 0.52 18.74
N VAL A 75 -10.76 0.70 18.29
CA VAL A 75 -11.44 -0.24 17.37
C VAL A 75 -10.72 -0.27 16.02
N LEU A 76 -10.28 0.87 15.52
CA LEU A 76 -9.54 0.96 14.27
C LEU A 76 -8.18 0.23 14.39
N LEU A 77 -7.43 0.49 15.45
CA LEU A 77 -6.13 -0.15 15.72
C LEU A 77 -6.28 -1.67 15.94
N PHE A 78 -7.33 -2.09 16.64
CA PHE A 78 -7.65 -3.49 16.86
C PHE A 78 -8.01 -4.20 15.55
N ALA A 79 -8.79 -3.55 14.68
CA ALA A 79 -9.10 -4.07 13.35
C ALA A 79 -7.83 -4.23 12.48
N ILE A 80 -6.89 -3.26 12.55
CA ILE A 80 -5.59 -3.33 11.86
C ILE A 80 -4.77 -4.51 12.38
N GLY A 81 -4.63 -4.64 13.71
CA GLY A 81 -3.88 -5.72 14.34
C GLY A 81 -4.44 -7.10 13.96
N ILE A 82 -5.75 -7.28 14.00
CA ILE A 82 -6.41 -8.52 13.57
C ILE A 82 -6.15 -8.80 12.10
N LYS A 83 -6.26 -7.79 11.24
CA LYS A 83 -6.10 -7.95 9.80
C LYS A 83 -4.67 -8.34 9.42
N MET A 84 -3.65 -7.76 10.07
CA MET A 84 -2.24 -8.17 9.88
C MET A 84 -1.99 -9.62 10.34
N ILE A 85 -2.64 -10.05 11.42
CA ILE A 85 -2.56 -11.44 11.89
C ILE A 85 -3.21 -12.38 10.87
N ILE A 86 -4.41 -12.05 10.35
CA ILE A 86 -5.10 -12.85 9.33
C ILE A 86 -4.28 -12.96 8.05
N ASP A 87 -3.67 -11.86 7.58
CA ASP A 87 -2.79 -11.85 6.40
C ASP A 87 -1.57 -12.76 6.58
N THR A 88 -1.08 -12.90 7.82
CA THR A 88 0.02 -13.82 8.15
C THR A 88 -0.41 -15.29 8.08
N PHE A 89 -1.68 -15.59 8.38
CA PHE A 89 -2.23 -16.95 8.35
C PHE A 89 -2.78 -17.38 6.99
N GLN A 90 -2.96 -16.45 6.04
CA GLN A 90 -3.21 -16.83 4.64
C GLN A 90 -1.94 -17.43 4.03
N LYS A 91 -1.81 -18.75 4.19
CA LYS A 91 -0.89 -19.59 3.42
C LYS A 91 -1.07 -19.27 1.94
N GLN A 92 -0.05 -18.66 1.34
CA GLN A 92 0.11 -18.64 -0.11
C GLN A 92 0.03 -20.09 -0.60
N PRO A 93 -0.88 -20.43 -1.54
CA PRO A 93 -0.84 -21.73 -2.16
C PRO A 93 0.53 -21.89 -2.82
N LYS A 94 1.27 -22.92 -2.37
CA LYS A 94 2.62 -23.25 -2.83
C LYS A 94 2.70 -23.73 -4.28
N ASP A 95 1.58 -23.88 -4.98
CA ASP A 95 1.56 -24.40 -6.35
C ASP A 95 0.94 -23.39 -7.30
N ASN A 96 1.74 -22.40 -7.64
CA ASN A 96 2.10 -22.07 -9.02
C ASN A 96 2.98 -20.83 -8.93
N CYS A 97 4.21 -21.02 -9.39
CA CYS A 97 5.21 -19.97 -9.49
C CYS A 97 4.57 -18.69 -10.03
N VAL A 98 5.08 -17.57 -9.53
CA VAL A 98 4.78 -16.19 -9.90
C VAL A 98 5.13 -15.93 -11.38
N SER A 99 4.60 -16.72 -12.31
CA SER A 99 4.81 -16.65 -13.75
C SER A 99 3.66 -15.92 -14.45
N GLU A 100 2.50 -15.83 -13.80
CA GLU A 100 1.40 -14.99 -14.23
C GLU A 100 0.95 -14.14 -13.05
N CYS A 101 1.25 -12.84 -13.13
CA CYS A 101 0.65 -11.85 -12.25
C CYS A 101 -0.85 -11.78 -12.56
N SER A 102 -1.61 -12.77 -12.08
CA SER A 102 -3.06 -12.78 -12.20
C SER A 102 -3.56 -11.52 -11.53
N ILE A 103 -4.33 -10.73 -12.27
CA ILE A 103 -4.91 -9.46 -11.80
C ILE A 103 -5.60 -9.65 -10.44
N ARG A 104 -6.15 -10.85 -10.18
CA ARG A 104 -6.76 -11.21 -8.90
C ARG A 104 -5.77 -11.21 -7.72
N MET A 105 -4.56 -11.73 -7.91
CA MET A 105 -3.52 -11.72 -6.88
C MET A 105 -2.97 -10.31 -6.67
N LEU A 106 -2.78 -9.55 -7.75
CA LEU A 106 -2.32 -8.16 -7.68
C LEU A 106 -3.34 -7.26 -6.96
N CYS A 107 -4.64 -7.42 -7.27
CA CYS A 107 -5.71 -6.73 -6.56
C CYS A 107 -5.78 -7.15 -5.09
N GLY A 108 -5.63 -8.44 -4.77
CA GLY A 108 -5.62 -8.90 -3.38
C GLY A 108 -4.49 -8.27 -2.56
N MET A 109 -3.27 -8.25 -3.11
CA MET A 109 -2.12 -7.60 -2.47
C MET A 109 -2.30 -6.09 -2.34
N ALA A 110 -2.79 -5.43 -3.39
CA ALA A 110 -3.04 -3.99 -3.37
C ALA A 110 -4.11 -3.61 -2.33
N VAL A 111 -5.20 -4.38 -2.23
CA VAL A 111 -6.22 -4.16 -1.19
C VAL A 111 -5.62 -4.38 0.19
N ALA A 112 -4.84 -5.45 0.38
CA ALA A 112 -4.21 -5.74 1.65
C ALA A 112 -3.29 -4.59 2.10
N THR A 113 -2.40 -4.08 1.26
CA THR A 113 -1.48 -2.99 1.63
C THR A 113 -2.13 -1.63 1.72
N SER A 114 -3.27 -1.41 1.07
CA SER A 114 -3.92 -0.09 1.05
C SER A 114 -4.84 0.17 2.26
N ILE A 115 -4.97 -0.81 3.17
CA ILE A 115 -5.75 -0.63 4.41
C ILE A 115 -5.07 0.39 5.33
N ASP A 116 -3.74 0.43 5.36
CA ASP A 116 -3.00 1.45 6.13
C ASP A 116 -3.25 2.86 5.56
N ALA A 117 -3.41 2.97 4.24
CA ALA A 117 -3.77 4.21 3.54
C ALA A 117 -5.19 4.68 3.87
N LEU A 118 -6.13 3.75 4.00
CA LEU A 118 -7.51 4.04 4.39
C LEU A 118 -7.57 4.65 5.79
N VAL A 119 -6.81 4.08 6.73
CA VAL A 119 -6.73 4.55 8.11
C VAL A 119 -6.19 5.98 8.18
N ILE A 120 -5.10 6.25 7.46
CA ILE A 120 -4.53 7.60 7.38
C ILE A 120 -5.52 8.59 6.73
N GLY A 121 -6.32 8.13 5.76
CA GLY A 121 -7.42 8.89 5.19
C GLY A 121 -8.49 9.29 6.21
N ILE A 122 -8.86 8.36 7.12
CA ILE A 122 -9.78 8.66 8.23
C ILE A 122 -9.17 9.74 9.13
N SER A 123 -7.89 9.62 9.49
CA SER A 123 -7.18 10.64 10.28
C SER A 123 -7.19 12.01 9.60
N PHE A 124 -7.07 12.06 8.27
CA PHE A 124 -7.15 13.30 7.51
C PHE A 124 -8.52 14.00 7.55
N ALA A 125 -9.61 13.32 7.94
CA ALA A 125 -10.92 13.96 8.09
C ALA A 125 -11.02 14.87 9.33
N PHE A 126 -10.19 14.59 10.33
CA PHE A 126 -10.13 15.35 11.58
C PHE A 126 -9.19 16.55 11.50
N ILE A 127 -8.25 16.53 10.56
CA ILE A 127 -7.29 17.61 10.33
C ILE A 127 -7.76 18.43 9.13
N GLN A 128 -7.82 19.76 9.24
CA GLN A 128 -8.14 20.62 8.08
C GLN A 128 -6.96 20.66 7.10
N ILE A 129 -6.97 19.73 6.14
CA ILE A 129 -5.93 19.60 5.10
C ILE A 129 -6.55 19.51 3.72
N ASN A 130 -5.78 19.97 2.72
CA ASN A 130 -6.13 19.81 1.32
C ASN A 130 -5.90 18.34 0.91
N ILE A 131 -6.94 17.52 1.05
CA ILE A 131 -6.82 16.09 0.81
C ILE A 131 -6.41 15.75 -0.62
N LEU A 132 -6.84 16.54 -1.60
CA LEU A 132 -6.52 16.30 -3.00
C LEU A 132 -5.00 16.33 -3.22
N PHE A 133 -4.31 17.29 -2.60
CA PHE A 133 -2.86 17.41 -2.66
C PHE A 133 -2.15 16.23 -1.97
N SER A 134 -2.62 15.83 -0.78
CA SER A 134 -2.05 14.69 -0.04
C SER A 134 -2.20 13.38 -0.80
N VAL A 135 -3.39 13.12 -1.34
CA VAL A 135 -3.73 11.90 -2.08
C VAL A 135 -2.91 11.78 -3.37
N ILE A 136 -2.76 12.87 -4.12
CA ILE A 136 -1.91 12.89 -5.31
C ILE A 136 -0.45 12.61 -4.93
N THR A 137 0.05 13.24 -3.87
CA THR A 137 1.43 13.06 -3.41
C THR A 137 1.69 11.60 -2.99
N ILE A 138 0.78 10.99 -2.24
CA ILE A 138 0.87 9.57 -1.84
C ILE A 138 0.88 8.67 -3.07
N GLY A 139 -0.06 8.86 -4.01
CA GLY A 139 -0.13 8.03 -5.22
C GLY A 139 1.14 8.12 -6.07
N VAL A 140 1.69 9.33 -6.26
CA VAL A 140 2.93 9.54 -7.01
C VAL A 140 4.13 8.90 -6.31
N MET A 141 4.27 9.07 -4.99
CA MET A 141 5.34 8.44 -4.23
C MET A 141 5.26 6.92 -4.31
N THR A 142 4.07 6.33 -4.09
CA THR A 142 3.87 4.88 -4.21
C THR A 142 4.22 4.37 -5.61
N PHE A 143 3.84 5.09 -6.66
CA PHE A 143 4.21 4.72 -8.03
C PHE A 143 5.74 4.70 -8.24
N LEU A 144 6.44 5.74 -7.75
CA LEU A 144 7.89 5.85 -7.87
C LEU A 144 8.59 4.76 -7.07
N PHE A 145 8.23 4.60 -5.80
CA PHE A 145 8.81 3.57 -4.93
C PHE A 145 8.54 2.17 -5.47
N ALA A 146 7.30 1.83 -5.82
CA ALA A 146 6.99 0.52 -6.40
C ALA A 146 7.79 0.27 -7.70
N SER A 147 7.92 1.28 -8.56
CA SER A 147 8.72 1.14 -9.78
C SER A 147 10.19 0.85 -9.47
N ILE A 148 10.80 1.65 -8.58
CA ILE A 148 12.19 1.45 -8.12
C ILE A 148 12.34 0.07 -7.47
N GLY A 149 11.36 -0.34 -6.66
CA GLY A 149 11.34 -1.62 -5.96
C GLY A 149 11.44 -2.79 -6.91
N VAL A 150 10.69 -2.80 -8.02
CA VAL A 150 10.79 -3.89 -9.02
C VAL A 150 12.18 -3.94 -9.66
N PHE A 151 12.77 -2.79 -10.00
CA PHE A 151 14.13 -2.75 -10.58
C PHE A 151 15.20 -3.21 -9.59
N LEU A 152 15.09 -2.79 -8.33
CA LEU A 152 16.00 -3.18 -7.26
C LEU A 152 15.86 -4.68 -6.95
N GLY A 153 14.62 -5.16 -6.85
CA GLY A 153 14.29 -6.57 -6.69
C GLY A 153 14.88 -7.44 -7.80
N ARG A 154 14.84 -7.00 -9.05
CA ARG A 154 15.49 -7.72 -10.15
C ARG A 154 17.01 -7.82 -9.96
N LYS A 155 17.68 -6.71 -9.63
CA LYS A 155 19.14 -6.72 -9.40
C LYS A 155 19.50 -7.68 -8.27
N ILE A 156 18.77 -7.62 -7.17
CA ILE A 156 18.96 -8.50 -6.00
C ILE A 156 18.68 -9.96 -6.38
N GLY A 157 17.58 -10.23 -7.10
CA GLY A 157 17.21 -11.58 -7.54
C GLY A 157 18.22 -12.20 -8.51
N VAL A 158 18.87 -11.41 -9.37
CA VAL A 158 19.97 -11.87 -10.24
C VAL A 158 21.24 -12.14 -9.42
N LEU A 159 21.55 -11.31 -8.42
CA LEU A 159 22.72 -11.48 -7.57
C LEU A 159 22.60 -12.74 -6.69
N PHE A 160 21.47 -12.90 -6.00
CA PHE A 160 21.20 -14.04 -5.11
C PHE A 160 20.85 -15.33 -5.87
N GLY A 161 20.19 -15.23 -7.04
CA GLY A 161 19.95 -16.38 -7.91
C GLY A 161 21.24 -17.02 -8.45
N LYS A 162 22.37 -16.32 -8.39
CA LYS A 162 23.70 -16.81 -8.75
C LYS A 162 24.44 -17.50 -7.59
N ILE A 163 23.95 -17.35 -6.36
CA ILE A 163 24.52 -17.96 -5.14
C ILE A 163 23.84 -19.32 -4.85
N ALA A 164 22.66 -19.58 -5.44
CA ALA A 164 21.88 -20.81 -5.27
C ALA A 164 22.11 -21.88 -6.37
N THR A 165 23.11 -21.69 -7.24
CA THR A 165 23.61 -22.66 -8.22
C THR A 165 25.11 -22.77 -8.08
#